data_AF-H0HLH5-F1
#
_entry.id   AF-H0HLH5-F1
#
_cell.length_a   1.000
_cell.length_b   1.000
_cell.length_c   1.000
_cell.angle_alpha   90.00
_cell.angle_beta   90.00
_cell.angle_gamma   90.00
#
_symmetry.space_group_name_H-M   'P 1'
#
loop_
_entity.id
_entity.type
_entity.pdbx_description
1 polymer ?
#
loop_
_entity_poly.entity_id
_entity_poly.type
_entity_poly.pdbx_seq_one_letter_code
_entity_poly.pdbx_strand_id
1 'polypeptide(L)'
;MTRDKREDYIYSRAYELAATGLHLEPITIIAALIKEGYPEAAELLDSPLIRNDLRQVCARNWPGADPERPADAIGRPAPRKRRRKPPSNGFT
;
A
#
# COMPACT_ATOMS: atom_id res chain seq x y z
N MET A 1 -20.55 -6.11 -23.37
CA MET A 1 -19.09 -6.23 -23.50
C MET A 1 -18.78 -7.61 -24.03
N THR A 2 -17.87 -7.75 -25.00
CA THR A 2 -17.33 -9.06 -25.38
C THR A 2 -16.46 -9.59 -24.24
N ARG A 3 -16.32 -10.91 -24.16
CA ARG A 3 -15.56 -11.59 -23.11
C ARG A 3 -14.13 -11.03 -23.00
N ASP A 4 -13.47 -10.82 -24.13
CA ASP A 4 -12.10 -10.28 -24.21
C ASP A 4 -11.96 -8.91 -23.55
N LYS A 5 -12.94 -8.02 -23.75
CA LYS A 5 -12.93 -6.67 -23.12
C LYS A 5 -13.05 -6.72 -21.61
N ARG A 6 -13.69 -7.76 -21.07
CA ARG A 6 -13.86 -7.94 -19.63
C ARG A 6 -12.59 -8.52 -19.02
N GLU A 7 -11.94 -9.45 -19.72
CA GLU A 7 -10.64 -10.00 -19.33
C GLU A 7 -9.56 -8.92 -19.33
N ASP A 8 -9.47 -8.10 -20.38
CA ASP A 8 -8.55 -6.94 -20.44
C ASP A 8 -8.76 -5.95 -19.29
N TYR A 9 -10.03 -5.70 -18.93
CA TYR A 9 -10.36 -4.86 -17.79
C TYR A 9 -9.89 -5.49 -16.47
N ILE A 10 -10.10 -6.79 -16.27
CA ILE A 10 -9.65 -7.49 -15.05
C ILE A 10 -8.13 -7.43 -14.92
N TYR A 11 -7.40 -7.62 -16.01
CA TYR A 11 -5.94 -7.50 -16.00
C TYR A 11 -5.51 -6.10 -15.61
N SER A 12 -5.97 -5.07 -16.34
CA SER A 12 -5.62 -3.67 -16.03
C SER A 12 -5.97 -3.29 -14.59
N ARG A 13 -7.16 -3.67 -14.12
CA ARG A 13 -7.60 -3.43 -12.74
C ARG A 13 -6.73 -4.16 -11.71
N ALA A 14 -6.29 -5.38 -11.99
CA ALA A 14 -5.38 -6.13 -11.12
C ALA A 14 -4.02 -5.41 -10.97
N TYR A 15 -3.47 -4.86 -12.06
CA TYR A 15 -2.24 -4.07 -12.01
C TYR A 15 -2.41 -2.75 -11.25
N GLU A 16 -3.53 -2.06 -11.44
CA GLU A 16 -3.84 -0.85 -10.64
C GLU A 16 -3.84 -1.17 -9.15
N LEU A 17 -4.52 -2.24 -8.75
CA LEU A 17 -4.56 -2.70 -7.36
C LEU A 17 -3.17 -3.08 -6.84
N ALA A 18 -2.38 -3.81 -7.63
CA ALA A 18 -0.99 -4.15 -7.27
C ALA A 18 -0.12 -2.89 -7.10
N ALA A 19 -0.32 -1.87 -7.94
CA ALA A 19 0.44 -0.63 -7.92
C ALA A 19 0.08 0.30 -6.76
N THR A 20 -1.08 0.11 -6.10
CA THR A 20 -1.45 0.90 -4.91
C THR A 20 -0.51 0.70 -3.73
N GLY A 21 0.25 -0.41 -3.70
CA GLY A 21 1.07 -0.78 -2.55
C GLY A 21 0.27 -1.22 -1.32
N LEU A 22 -1.05 -1.45 -1.45
CA LEU A 22 -1.90 -1.97 -0.38
C LEU A 22 -1.96 -3.51 -0.36
N HIS A 23 -1.66 -4.11 -1.52
CA HIS A 23 -1.70 -5.55 -1.71
C HIS A 23 -0.28 -6.10 -1.74
N LEU A 24 0.01 -7.08 -0.88
CA LEU A 24 1.31 -7.76 -0.86
C LEU A 24 1.32 -9.02 -1.73
N GLU A 25 0.16 -9.65 -1.87
CA GLU A 25 -0.01 -10.95 -2.52
C GLU A 25 -1.16 -10.94 -3.54
N PRO A 26 -1.02 -11.61 -4.70
CA PRO A 26 -2.06 -11.68 -5.73
C PRO A 26 -3.42 -12.16 -5.22
N ILE A 27 -3.44 -13.02 -4.20
CA ILE A 27 -4.69 -13.54 -3.62
C ILE A 27 -5.57 -12.42 -3.04
N THR A 28 -4.97 -11.35 -2.52
CA THR A 28 -5.72 -10.20 -1.98
C THR A 28 -6.30 -9.32 -3.09
N ILE A 29 -5.64 -9.27 -4.25
CA ILE A 29 -6.12 -8.58 -5.45
C ILE A 29 -7.30 -9.35 -6.03
N ILE A 30 -7.18 -10.67 -6.16
CA ILE A 30 -8.27 -11.54 -6.61
C ILE A 30 -9.50 -11.37 -5.70
N ALA A 31 -9.32 -11.37 -4.38
CA ALA A 31 -10.42 -11.15 -3.44
C ALA A 31 -11.08 -9.77 -3.59
N ALA A 32 -10.32 -8.73 -3.92
CA ALA A 32 -10.86 -7.40 -4.19
C ALA A 32 -11.69 -7.37 -5.49
N LEU A 33 -11.18 -7.97 -6.57
CA LEU A 33 -11.88 -8.06 -7.86
C LEU A 33 -13.19 -8.85 -7.76
N ILE A 34 -13.20 -9.94 -6.99
CA ILE A 34 -14.43 -10.71 -6.73
C ILE A 34 -15.47 -9.83 -6.02
N LYS A 35 -15.06 -9.05 -5.01
CA LYS A 35 -15.96 -8.11 -4.32
C LYS A 35 -16.45 -6.97 -5.22
N GLU A 36 -15.65 -6.55 -6.21
CA GLU A 36 -16.05 -5.57 -7.22
C GLU A 36 -17.03 -6.14 -8.27
N GLY A 37 -17.26 -7.47 -8.29
CA GLY A 37 -18.21 -8.11 -9.21
C GLY A 37 -17.56 -8.86 -10.39
N TYR A 38 -16.27 -9.18 -10.29
CA TYR A 38 -15.52 -9.96 -11.27
C TYR A 38 -15.13 -11.33 -10.69
N PRO A 39 -16.09 -12.26 -10.50
CA PRO A 39 -15.79 -13.60 -9.97
C PRO A 39 -14.82 -14.40 -10.86
N GLU A 40 -14.83 -14.15 -12.17
CA GLU A 40 -13.93 -14.79 -13.13
C GLU A 40 -12.44 -14.45 -12.91
N ALA A 41 -12.12 -13.41 -12.13
CA ALA A 41 -10.76 -13.05 -11.80
C ALA A 41 -10.02 -14.19 -11.06
N ALA A 42 -10.75 -15.04 -10.33
CA ALA A 42 -10.17 -16.20 -9.66
C ALA A 42 -9.55 -17.20 -10.63
N GLU A 43 -10.18 -17.42 -11.79
CA GLU A 43 -9.70 -18.34 -12.82
C GLU A 43 -8.68 -17.65 -13.73
N LEU A 44 -8.98 -16.42 -14.14
CA LEU A 44 -8.15 -15.64 -15.07
C LEU A 44 -6.75 -15.36 -14.52
N LEU A 45 -6.67 -15.04 -13.22
CA LEU A 45 -5.42 -14.66 -12.55
C LEU A 45 -4.74 -15.83 -11.83
N ASP A 46 -5.25 -17.06 -11.93
CA ASP A 46 -4.63 -18.22 -11.24
C ASP A 46 -3.33 -18.69 -11.93
N SER A 47 -3.09 -18.27 -13.16
CA SER A 47 -1.88 -18.60 -13.91
C SER A 47 -0.61 -18.24 -13.11
N PRO A 48 0.34 -19.17 -12.92
CA PRO A 48 1.57 -18.92 -12.17
C PRO A 48 2.38 -17.73 -12.71
N LEU A 49 2.37 -17.52 -14.03
CA LEU A 49 3.06 -16.40 -14.67
C LEU A 49 2.45 -15.06 -14.25
N ILE A 50 1.11 -14.97 -14.28
CA ILE A 50 0.37 -13.76 -13.90
C ILE A 50 0.53 -13.49 -12.41
N ARG A 51 0.44 -14.53 -11.57
CA ARG A 51 0.64 -14.40 -10.11
C ARG A 51 2.05 -13.93 -9.78
N ASN A 52 3.06 -14.43 -10.49
CA ASN A 52 4.45 -14.00 -10.28
C ASN A 52 4.62 -12.53 -10.68
N ASP A 53 4.06 -12.11 -11.81
CA ASP A 53 4.16 -10.72 -12.26
C ASP A 53 3.45 -9.74 -11.32
N LEU A 54 2.21 -10.04 -10.92
CA LEU A 54 1.49 -9.26 -9.92
C LEU A 54 2.25 -9.19 -8.60
N ARG A 55 2.89 -10.28 -8.16
CA ARG A 55 3.72 -10.29 -6.96
C ARG A 55 4.92 -9.34 -7.08
N GLN A 56 5.57 -9.28 -8.25
CA GLN A 56 6.67 -8.34 -8.48
C GLN A 56 6.19 -6.88 -8.42
N VAL A 57 5.02 -6.58 -9.00
CA VAL A 57 4.41 -5.25 -8.93
C VAL A 57 4.05 -4.89 -7.49
N CYS A 58 3.41 -5.79 -6.75
CA CYS A 58 3.11 -5.61 -5.34
C CYS A 58 4.38 -5.31 -4.53
N ALA A 59 5.42 -6.13 -4.69
CA ALA A 59 6.68 -5.97 -3.96
C ALA A 59 7.36 -4.62 -4.27
N ARG A 60 7.36 -4.20 -5.53
CA ARG A 60 7.95 -2.92 -5.97
C ARG A 60 7.23 -1.71 -5.39
N ASN A 61 5.91 -1.78 -5.21
CA ASN A 61 5.10 -0.67 -4.71
C ASN A 61 4.82 -0.77 -3.21
N TRP A 62 5.26 -1.84 -2.54
CA TRP A 62 5.06 -2.03 -1.12
C TRP A 62 5.85 -0.97 -0.33
N PRO A 63 5.20 -0.11 0.46
CA PRO A 63 5.86 0.97 1.20
C PRO A 63 6.80 0.50 2.32
N GLY A 64 6.85 -0.81 2.59
CA GLY A 64 7.79 -1.45 3.50
C GLY A 64 8.98 -2.13 2.81
N ALA A 65 9.12 -2.02 1.49
CA ALA A 65 10.28 -2.49 0.73
C ALA A 65 11.41 -1.44 0.67
N ASP A 66 11.23 -0.26 1.28
CA ASP A 66 12.30 0.70 1.50
C ASP A 66 13.24 0.19 2.62
N PRO A 67 14.53 -0.09 2.35
CA PRO A 67 15.51 -0.33 3.40
C PRO A 67 15.83 0.93 4.25
N GLU A 68 15.30 2.11 3.90
CA GLU A 68 15.58 3.37 4.60
C GLU A 68 14.34 4.24 4.85
N ARG A 69 13.28 3.67 5.44
CA ARG A 69 12.24 4.51 6.06
C ARG A 69 12.51 4.64 7.56
N PRO A 70 13.15 5.72 8.05
CA PRO A 70 13.29 5.92 9.48
C PRO A 70 11.88 5.96 10.09
N ALA A 71 11.67 5.16 11.12
CA ALA A 71 10.41 4.91 11.81
C ALA A 71 9.82 6.14 12.56
N ASP A 72 10.23 7.37 12.21
CA ASP A 72 9.98 8.60 12.97
C ASP A 72 8.79 9.44 12.48
N ALA A 73 7.99 8.96 11.51
CA ALA A 73 6.85 9.72 10.98
C ALA A 73 5.50 9.42 11.66
N ILE A 74 5.47 8.69 12.77
CA ILE A 74 4.26 8.55 13.59
C ILE A 74 4.61 8.95 15.04
N GLY A 75 4.41 10.24 15.34
CA GLY A 75 4.37 10.72 16.72
C GLY A 75 5.55 11.57 17.17
N ARG A 76 5.81 12.70 16.49
CA ARG A 76 6.41 13.84 17.20
C ARG A 76 5.30 14.62 17.91
N PRO A 77 5.13 14.50 19.24
CA PRO A 77 4.36 15.51 19.96
C PRO A 77 5.09 16.85 19.81
N ALA A 78 4.33 17.90 19.49
CA ALA A 78 4.83 19.26 19.34
C ALA A 78 5.77 19.65 20.49
N PRO A 79 6.86 20.40 20.24
CA PRO A 79 7.77 20.80 21.29
C PRO A 79 7.00 21.68 22.29
N ARG A 80 6.70 21.13 23.48
CA ARG A 80 6.19 21.91 24.60
C ARG A 80 7.20 23.02 24.87
N LYS A 81 6.83 24.26 24.54
CA LYS A 81 7.61 25.45 24.85
C LYS A 81 8.00 25.39 26.32
N ARG A 82 9.29 25.17 26.60
CA ARG A 82 9.85 25.27 27.96
C ARG A 82 9.54 26.69 28.44
N ARG A 83 8.57 26.79 29.35
CA ARG A 83 8.24 28.02 30.08
C ARG A 83 9.51 28.40 30.86
N ARG A 84 10.30 29.34 30.33
CA ARG A 84 11.47 29.88 31.02
C ARG A 84 10.98 30.53 32.31
N LYS A 85 11.39 29.97 33.45
CA LYS A 85 11.23 30.62 34.76
C LYS A 85 12.20 31.82 34.76
N PRO A 86 11.77 33.04 35.14
CA PRO A 86 12.67 34.19 35.18
C PRO A 86 13.77 33.98 36.24
N PRO A 87 14.98 34.52 36.03
CA PRO A 87 16.03 34.45 37.04
C PRO A 87 15.62 35.23 38.28
N SER A 88 15.65 34.57 39.43
CA SER A 88 15.61 35.24 40.73
C SER A 88 16.95 35.95 40.91
N ASN A 89 16.94 37.28 40.73
CA ASN A 89 18.04 38.13 41.16
C ASN A 89 18.16 38.01 42.69
N GLY A 90 19.27 37.46 43.15
CA GLY A 90 19.71 37.67 44.52
C GLY A 90 20.30 39.07 44.64
N PHE A 91 19.82 39.86 45.58
CA PHE A 91 20.56 41.01 46.12
C PHE A 91 20.17 41.21 47.58
N THR A 92 21.21 41.17 48.43
CA THR A 92 21.34 41.58 49.84
C THR A 92 20.44 40.93 50.89
#